data_AF-A0A2R6Y3S3-F1
#
_entry.id   AF-A0A2R6Y3S3-F1
#
_cell.length_a   1.000
_cell.length_b   1.000
_cell.length_c   1.000
_cell.angle_alpha   90.00
_cell.angle_beta   90.00
_cell.angle_gamma   90.00
#
_symmetry.space_group_name_H-M   'P 1'
#
loop_
_entity.id
_entity.type
_entity.pdbx_description
1 polymer ?
#
loop_
_entity_poly.entity_id
_entity_poly.type
_entity_poly.pdbx_seq_one_letter_code
_entity_poly.pdbx_strand_id
1 'polypeptide(L)'
;MFWPSVVLKRQELSLQENREDKVSLTSDLIWAGHTSGRAPDHASVHTTTRLPAYAHVTGQVPDSEHLTEPTTKEPTIEEVTLPLLVLSTGLHGIEGYVGAHLIDRYIRSFYNPSQIPYSTGPHDSFRLYDPSHTIDPSQKPSFKPPFDLVLIHGINPWGMLNRRKANARNVDLNRNFVIDWQDRETLYNPDYDALKNLLHPAPARSGKGYFYGQLLQALLRLHRAAPGRIERALTLGQFTDPEGPYYGGTVYEPETVWMMDVIKCLFSRYQYIVWLDLHTGYGPRGLMQVVRASRDPQTRERWQQHFSYPHVVETTGESFYAINGDMIEYMYAYRQANHPHLSLFAATLEFGTLGDALPALIRSLSTTVFENAAYHADRKTTQHEHRLLEMYAPVDARWLETTTQQFLLFMQRVHNRLQNACL
;
A
#
# COMPACT_ATOMS: atom_id res chain seq x y z
N MET A 1 -7.97 18.57 22.67
CA MET A 1 -7.54 19.79 21.97
C MET A 1 -8.27 19.81 20.64
N PHE A 2 -9.12 20.82 20.40
CA PHE A 2 -10.10 20.86 19.31
C PHE A 2 -9.42 21.03 17.93
N TRP A 3 -9.86 20.26 16.94
CA TRP A 3 -9.47 20.40 15.53
C TRP A 3 -10.50 21.28 14.79
N PRO A 4 -10.10 22.28 13.99
CA PRO A 4 -11.04 23.09 13.23
C PRO A 4 -11.56 22.33 12.02
N SER A 5 -12.88 22.22 11.92
CA SER A 5 -13.61 21.76 10.73
C SER A 5 -13.46 22.77 9.61
N VAL A 6 -13.10 22.34 8.40
CA VAL A 6 -13.20 23.17 7.19
C VAL A 6 -14.55 22.92 6.54
N VAL A 7 -15.43 23.92 6.63
CA VAL A 7 -16.66 24.06 5.83
C VAL A 7 -16.28 24.83 4.58
N LEU A 8 -16.49 24.27 3.39
CA LEU A 8 -16.38 25.01 2.13
C LEU A 8 -17.73 25.61 1.75
N LYS A 9 -17.70 26.93 1.56
CA LYS A 9 -18.82 27.83 1.26
C LYS A 9 -19.25 27.65 -0.20
N ARG A 10 -20.55 27.40 -0.42
CA ARG A 10 -21.20 27.34 -1.74
C ARG A 10 -21.11 28.74 -2.39
N GLN A 11 -20.42 28.87 -3.53
CA GLN A 11 -20.55 30.03 -4.41
C GLN A 11 -21.53 29.69 -5.52
N GLU A 12 -22.61 30.46 -5.60
CA GLU A 12 -23.58 30.44 -6.69
C GLU A 12 -22.96 31.03 -7.95
N LEU A 13 -23.15 30.37 -9.10
CA LEU A 13 -22.90 30.95 -10.42
C LEU A 13 -24.15 30.79 -11.27
N SER A 14 -24.66 31.92 -11.74
CA SER A 14 -25.85 32.10 -12.58
C SER A 14 -25.57 31.69 -14.03
N LEU A 15 -26.48 30.91 -14.62
CA LEU A 15 -26.48 30.53 -16.02
C LEU A 15 -27.18 31.59 -16.89
N GLN A 16 -26.59 31.95 -18.02
CA GLN A 16 -27.32 32.43 -19.21
C GLN A 16 -26.89 31.61 -20.42
N GLU A 17 -27.86 30.90 -21.00
CA GLU A 17 -27.76 30.14 -22.24
C GLU A 17 -27.70 31.08 -23.46
N ASN A 18 -27.01 30.66 -24.52
CA ASN A 18 -27.53 30.83 -25.87
C ASN A 18 -27.02 29.72 -26.80
N ARG A 19 -27.98 29.15 -27.53
CA ARG A 19 -27.90 28.06 -28.51
C ARG A 19 -27.29 28.52 -29.83
N GLU A 20 -26.70 27.60 -30.59
CA GLU A 20 -27.14 27.27 -31.97
C GLU A 20 -26.42 26.03 -32.55
N ASP A 21 -27.20 25.25 -33.30
CA ASP A 21 -26.97 23.89 -33.79
C ASP A 21 -26.06 23.78 -35.03
N LYS A 22 -25.37 22.64 -35.19
CA LYS A 22 -25.36 21.84 -36.43
C LYS A 22 -24.83 20.41 -36.22
N VAL A 23 -25.60 19.45 -36.74
CA VAL A 23 -25.49 18.00 -36.60
C VAL A 23 -24.82 17.38 -37.84
N SER A 24 -23.89 16.43 -37.66
CA SER A 24 -23.87 15.17 -38.41
C SER A 24 -23.07 14.07 -37.69
N LEU A 25 -23.81 13.02 -37.33
CA LEU A 25 -23.53 11.74 -36.67
C LEU A 25 -22.21 11.00 -37.00
N THR A 26 -21.49 10.60 -35.95
CA THR A 26 -20.97 9.23 -35.76
C THR A 26 -21.04 8.86 -34.28
N SER A 27 -21.45 7.64 -34.00
CA SER A 27 -21.82 7.09 -32.69
C SER A 27 -20.63 6.90 -31.74
N ASP A 28 -20.64 7.58 -30.60
CA ASP A 28 -19.98 7.14 -29.37
C ASP A 28 -20.77 7.67 -28.16
N LEU A 29 -21.13 6.77 -27.24
CA LEU A 29 -21.74 7.10 -25.95
C LEU A 29 -20.70 7.84 -25.10
N ILE A 30 -20.87 9.16 -24.93
CA ILE A 30 -20.08 9.96 -24.00
C ILE A 30 -20.98 10.58 -22.93
N TRP A 31 -20.57 10.31 -21.69
CA TRP A 31 -20.89 10.98 -20.44
C TRP A 31 -20.57 12.49 -20.56
N ALA A 32 -21.57 13.35 -20.36
CA ALA A 32 -21.43 14.79 -20.50
C ALA A 32 -20.76 15.43 -19.27
N GLY A 33 -19.76 16.27 -19.54
CA GLY A 33 -19.14 17.19 -18.59
C GLY A 33 -18.19 18.15 -19.32
N HIS A 34 -18.76 19.13 -20.02
CA HIS A 34 -18.03 20.23 -20.67
C HIS A 34 -17.28 21.11 -19.66
N THR A 35 -16.03 21.45 -19.98
CA THR A 35 -15.53 22.84 -20.00
C THR A 35 -14.42 22.99 -21.05
N SER A 36 -14.68 23.87 -22.02
CA SER A 36 -13.75 24.31 -23.07
C SER A 36 -12.91 25.50 -22.60
N GLY A 37 -11.62 25.52 -22.92
CA GLY A 37 -10.75 26.69 -22.82
C GLY A 37 -9.52 26.53 -23.71
N ARG A 38 -9.45 27.33 -24.78
CA ARG A 38 -8.46 27.29 -25.88
C ARG A 38 -7.09 27.85 -25.44
N ALA A 39 -6.03 27.22 -25.93
CA ALA A 39 -4.63 27.65 -25.84
C ALA A 39 -4.27 28.79 -26.82
N PRO A 40 -3.11 29.45 -26.64
CA PRO A 40 -2.37 30.05 -27.74
C PRO A 40 -0.97 29.44 -27.95
N ASP A 41 -0.76 29.02 -29.20
CA ASP A 41 0.42 28.88 -30.06
C ASP A 41 1.88 28.95 -29.55
N HIS A 42 2.59 27.87 -29.91
CA HIS A 42 3.97 27.76 -30.47
C HIS A 42 5.14 28.53 -29.83
N ALA A 43 6.02 27.76 -29.16
CA ALA A 43 7.48 27.87 -29.30
C ALA A 43 8.13 26.50 -29.05
N SER A 44 8.63 25.88 -30.13
CA SER A 44 9.42 24.65 -30.10
C SER A 44 10.84 24.92 -29.58
N VAL A 45 11.24 24.25 -28.49
CA VAL A 45 12.64 24.16 -28.07
C VAL A 45 13.01 22.67 -27.99
N HIS A 46 13.93 22.27 -28.86
CA HIS A 46 14.63 20.99 -28.76
C HIS A 46 15.54 21.01 -27.52
N THR A 47 15.33 20.08 -26.59
CA THR A 47 16.36 19.69 -25.63
C THR A 47 16.33 18.18 -25.44
N THR A 48 17.36 17.53 -25.97
CA THR A 48 17.88 16.25 -25.46
C THR A 48 18.18 16.40 -23.97
N THR A 49 17.52 15.60 -23.14
CA THR A 49 17.86 15.54 -21.71
C THR A 49 18.03 14.10 -21.30
N ARG A 50 19.28 13.72 -21.05
CA ARG A 50 19.63 12.57 -20.20
C ARG A 50 18.88 12.72 -18.88
N LEU A 51 18.04 11.75 -18.53
CA LEU A 51 17.43 11.68 -17.21
C LEU A 51 18.53 11.34 -16.18
N PRO A 52 18.73 12.14 -15.11
CA PRO A 52 19.57 11.71 -14.02
C PRO A 52 18.89 10.58 -13.24
N ALA A 53 19.71 9.76 -12.58
CA ALA A 53 19.26 8.80 -11.56
C ALA A 53 18.35 9.52 -10.54
N TYR A 54 17.38 8.78 -9.98
CA TYR A 54 16.29 9.22 -9.09
C TYR A 54 15.02 9.71 -9.81
N ALA A 55 14.06 8.78 -10.00
CA ALA A 55 12.71 9.07 -10.43
C ALA A 55 11.75 8.99 -9.23
N HIS A 56 11.04 10.08 -8.95
CA HIS A 56 9.92 10.14 -8.04
C HIS A 56 8.64 9.98 -8.88
N VAL A 57 8.00 8.81 -8.85
CA VAL A 57 6.80 8.56 -9.66
C VAL A 57 5.56 8.77 -8.79
N THR A 58 4.92 9.91 -8.94
CA THR A 58 3.57 10.16 -8.43
C THR A 58 2.58 10.00 -9.57
N GLY A 59 1.52 9.22 -9.37
CA GLY A 59 0.52 8.93 -10.39
C GLY A 59 -0.25 10.19 -10.82
N GLN A 60 0.04 10.68 -12.02
CA GLN A 60 -0.89 11.51 -12.79
C GLN A 60 -1.14 10.82 -14.14
N VAL A 61 -2.42 10.77 -14.52
CA VAL A 61 -2.89 10.25 -15.82
C VAL A 61 -2.56 11.32 -16.88
N PRO A 62 -1.78 11.00 -17.94
CA PRO A 62 -1.55 11.95 -19.03
C PRO A 62 -2.78 12.09 -19.93
N ASP A 63 -3.14 13.32 -20.27
CA ASP A 63 -4.15 13.62 -21.28
C ASP A 63 -3.72 13.09 -22.65
N SER A 64 -4.67 12.45 -23.34
CA SER A 64 -4.49 11.78 -24.62
C SER A 64 -4.50 12.76 -25.78
N GLU A 65 -3.39 13.42 -26.09
CA GLU A 65 -3.20 14.06 -27.39
C GLU A 65 -1.71 14.17 -27.72
N HIS A 66 -1.27 13.30 -28.65
CA HIS A 66 -0.06 13.32 -29.50
C HIS A 66 0.52 11.90 -29.68
N LEU A 67 -0.15 11.11 -30.51
CA LEU A 67 0.43 9.89 -31.09
C LEU A 67 1.28 10.27 -32.29
N THR A 68 2.60 10.28 -32.13
CA THR A 68 3.55 10.21 -33.26
C THR A 68 3.87 8.75 -33.57
N GLU A 69 4.00 8.44 -34.86
CA GLU A 69 4.21 7.10 -35.43
C GLU A 69 5.31 6.27 -34.73
N PRO A 70 5.15 4.93 -34.66
CA PRO A 70 6.09 4.06 -33.96
C PRO A 70 7.39 3.92 -34.77
N THR A 71 8.48 4.46 -34.24
CA THR A 71 9.83 4.07 -34.67
C THR A 71 10.07 2.60 -34.30
N THR A 72 10.32 1.76 -35.30
CA THR A 72 10.53 0.29 -35.21
C THR A 72 11.88 -0.11 -34.61
N LYS A 73 12.35 0.58 -33.57
CA LYS A 73 13.47 0.10 -32.75
C LYS A 73 12.96 -0.08 -31.34
N GLU A 74 12.79 -1.33 -30.93
CA GLU A 74 12.70 -1.65 -29.50
C GLU A 74 13.90 -0.97 -28.82
N PRO A 75 13.67 -0.08 -27.84
CA PRO A 75 14.77 0.51 -27.11
C PRO A 75 15.50 -0.62 -26.40
N THR A 76 16.76 -0.85 -26.74
CA THR A 76 17.67 -1.66 -25.92
C THR A 76 17.67 -1.04 -24.53
N ILE A 77 16.99 -1.69 -23.58
CA ILE A 77 17.00 -1.29 -22.18
C ILE A 77 18.42 -1.59 -21.69
N GLU A 78 19.24 -0.56 -21.48
CA GLU A 78 20.53 -0.72 -20.81
C GLU A 78 20.27 -1.33 -19.43
N GLU A 79 20.81 -2.53 -19.18
CA GLU A 79 20.73 -3.18 -17.88
C GLU A 79 21.46 -2.33 -16.83
N VAL A 80 20.77 -2.03 -15.73
CA VAL A 80 21.38 -1.28 -14.62
C VAL A 80 22.16 -2.25 -13.75
N THR A 81 23.45 -1.98 -13.57
CA THR A 81 24.37 -2.82 -12.80
C THR A 81 24.30 -2.58 -11.29
N LEU A 82 23.80 -1.42 -10.85
CA LEU A 82 23.62 -1.12 -9.44
C LEU A 82 22.41 -1.88 -8.86
N PRO A 83 22.49 -2.37 -7.62
CA PRO A 83 21.32 -2.86 -6.91
C PRO A 83 20.26 -1.77 -6.75
N LEU A 84 19.00 -2.16 -6.66
CA LEU A 84 17.87 -1.29 -6.38
C LEU A 84 17.33 -1.57 -4.98
N LEU A 85 17.11 -0.51 -4.20
CA LEU A 85 16.30 -0.53 -3.00
C LEU A 85 14.96 0.16 -3.26
N VAL A 86 13.86 -0.53 -3.00
CA VAL A 86 12.50 0.01 -3.07
C VAL A 86 11.88 -0.02 -1.67
N LEU A 87 11.39 1.13 -1.21
CA LEU A 87 10.53 1.22 -0.04
C LEU A 87 9.12 1.59 -0.50
N SER A 88 8.14 0.75 -0.22
CA SER A 88 6.74 1.02 -0.53
C SER A 88 5.89 1.12 0.72
N THR A 89 4.78 1.86 0.66
CA THR A 89 3.78 1.88 1.74
C THR A 89 2.44 2.43 1.27
N GLY A 90 1.41 2.21 2.09
CA GLY A 90 0.07 2.72 1.86
C GLY A 90 -0.74 1.86 0.91
N LEU A 91 -0.37 0.59 0.72
CA LEU A 91 -1.21 -0.42 0.05
C LEU A 91 -2.55 -0.55 0.79
N HIS A 92 -2.48 -0.69 2.11
CA HIS A 92 -3.57 -0.35 3.00
C HIS A 92 -3.51 1.16 3.30
N GLY A 93 -4.55 1.90 2.93
CA GLY A 93 -4.48 3.36 2.89
C GLY A 93 -4.09 4.00 4.23
N ILE A 94 -4.73 3.59 5.32
CA ILE A 94 -4.48 4.12 6.67
C ILE A 94 -3.06 3.86 7.19
N GLU A 95 -2.40 2.79 6.72
CA GLU A 95 -1.04 2.45 7.14
C GLU A 95 0.01 3.37 6.50
N GLY A 96 -0.37 4.03 5.39
CA GLY A 96 0.45 5.00 4.69
C GLY A 96 0.91 6.18 5.56
N TYR A 97 0.19 6.51 6.64
CA TYR A 97 0.62 7.56 7.58
C TYR A 97 1.89 7.17 8.33
N VAL A 98 1.95 5.94 8.87
CA VAL A 98 3.13 5.46 9.59
C VAL A 98 4.25 5.16 8.61
N GLY A 99 3.95 4.53 7.47
CA GLY A 99 4.97 4.25 6.46
C GLY A 99 5.61 5.52 5.90
N ALA A 100 4.84 6.59 5.64
CA ALA A 100 5.38 7.87 5.21
C ALA A 100 6.31 8.48 6.28
N HIS A 101 5.94 8.38 7.56
CA HIS A 101 6.82 8.78 8.66
C HIS A 101 8.12 7.97 8.66
N LEU A 102 8.05 6.65 8.53
CA LEU A 102 9.24 5.79 8.50
C LEU A 102 10.16 6.14 7.32
N ILE A 103 9.61 6.35 6.12
CA ILE A 103 10.37 6.78 4.94
C ILE A 103 11.04 8.13 5.17
N ASP A 104 10.34 9.13 5.73
CA ASP A 104 10.95 10.44 6.08
C ASP A 104 12.10 10.27 7.07
N ARG A 105 11.92 9.46 8.11
CA ARG A 105 12.97 9.17 9.09
C ARG A 105 14.18 8.49 8.45
N TYR A 106 13.96 7.53 7.55
CA TYR A 106 15.03 6.89 6.80
C TYR A 106 15.80 7.89 5.93
N ILE A 107 15.10 8.74 5.18
CA ILE A 107 15.72 9.81 4.39
C ILE A 107 16.61 10.67 5.28
N ARG A 108 16.08 11.18 6.40
CA ARG A 108 16.83 12.08 7.29
C ARG A 108 18.04 11.41 7.95
N SER A 109 17.97 10.11 8.20
CA SER A 109 19.04 9.35 8.85
C SER A 109 20.15 8.92 7.89
N PHE A 110 19.82 8.59 6.65
CA PHE A 110 20.77 8.01 5.69
C PHE A 110 21.12 8.94 4.51
N TYR A 111 20.36 10.00 4.29
CA TYR A 111 20.53 10.92 3.18
C TYR A 111 20.52 12.38 3.64
N ASN A 112 21.17 13.23 2.86
CA ASN A 112 21.08 14.67 3.05
C ASN A 112 19.78 15.19 2.41
N PRO A 113 18.89 15.88 3.13
CA PRO A 113 17.66 16.44 2.56
C PRO A 113 17.90 17.34 1.34
N SER A 114 19.08 17.97 1.23
CA SER A 114 19.45 18.81 0.08
C SER A 114 19.87 18.05 -1.18
N GLN A 115 19.99 16.72 -1.12
CA GLN A 115 20.43 15.87 -2.25
C GLN A 115 19.30 15.04 -2.85
N ILE A 116 18.12 15.03 -2.25
CA ILE A 116 16.95 14.33 -2.80
C ILE A 116 16.09 15.37 -3.53
N PRO A 117 15.91 15.25 -4.86
CA PRO A 117 14.98 16.11 -5.57
C PRO A 117 13.55 15.81 -5.10
N TYR A 118 12.99 16.68 -4.26
CA TYR A 118 11.57 16.68 -3.91
C TYR A 118 10.76 17.23 -5.08
N SER A 119 9.79 16.46 -5.59
CA SER A 119 8.72 16.99 -6.45
C SER A 119 7.54 17.40 -5.56
N THR A 120 7.51 18.66 -5.14
CA THR A 120 6.40 19.18 -4.32
C THR A 120 5.19 19.48 -5.22
N GLY A 121 4.14 18.65 -5.12
CA GLY A 121 2.79 19.05 -5.51
C GLY A 121 2.26 20.18 -4.61
N PRO A 122 1.25 20.96 -5.03
CA PRO A 122 0.96 22.31 -4.51
C PRO A 122 0.25 22.39 -3.14
N HIS A 123 0.32 21.39 -2.26
CA HIS A 123 -0.38 21.42 -0.96
C HIS A 123 0.55 21.20 0.23
N ASP A 124 1.18 22.30 0.62
CA ASP A 124 2.00 22.46 1.82
C ASP A 124 1.10 22.66 3.06
N SER A 125 0.93 21.61 3.89
CA SER A 125 0.58 21.79 5.31
C SER A 125 0.82 20.53 6.15
N PHE A 126 2.06 20.07 6.27
CA PHE A 126 2.49 19.23 7.40
C PHE A 126 3.88 19.68 7.87
N ARG A 127 3.93 20.70 8.73
CA ARG A 127 5.17 21.14 9.38
C ARG A 127 5.39 20.36 10.67
N LEU A 128 6.21 19.30 10.59
CA LEU A 128 6.98 18.78 11.73
C LEU A 128 8.44 19.21 11.53
N TYR A 129 8.72 20.50 11.75
CA TYR A 129 10.09 21.02 11.75
C TYR A 129 10.34 21.75 13.07
N ASP A 130 11.28 21.23 13.86
CA ASP A 130 11.96 21.96 14.91
C ASP A 130 13.29 22.49 14.31
N PRO A 131 13.43 23.82 14.11
CA PRO A 131 14.64 24.42 13.55
C PRO A 131 15.88 24.36 14.44
N SER A 132 15.76 23.91 15.70
CA SER A 132 16.81 24.10 16.70
C SER A 132 17.99 23.11 16.61
N HIS A 133 17.91 22.10 15.75
CA HIS A 133 19.05 21.23 15.42
C HIS A 133 19.67 21.59 14.07
N THR A 134 20.48 22.67 14.07
CA THR A 134 21.35 23.00 12.94
C THR A 134 22.54 22.04 12.91
N ILE A 135 22.52 21.06 12.01
CA ILE A 135 23.72 20.32 11.61
C ILE A 135 24.54 21.24 10.71
N ASP A 136 25.83 21.41 11.02
CA ASP A 136 26.78 22.22 10.26
C ASP A 136 26.80 21.82 8.77
N PRO A 137 26.41 22.72 7.85
CA PRO A 137 26.37 22.44 6.42
C PRO A 137 27.75 22.20 5.77
N SER A 138 28.85 22.48 6.48
CA SER A 138 30.21 22.41 5.94
C SER A 138 30.88 21.04 6.10
N GLN A 139 30.30 20.12 6.89
CA GLN A 139 30.79 18.74 7.08
C GLN A 139 29.98 17.71 6.28
N LYS A 140 29.79 17.93 4.97
CA LYS A 140 28.92 17.07 4.14
C LYS A 140 29.72 16.02 3.37
N PRO A 141 29.63 14.71 3.71
CA PRO A 141 30.06 13.67 2.78
C PRO A 141 29.14 13.65 1.57
N SER A 142 29.69 13.66 0.36
CA SER A 142 28.95 13.39 -0.88
C SER A 142 28.68 11.89 -0.99
N PHE A 143 27.76 11.37 -0.18
CA PHE A 143 27.43 9.95 -0.23
C PHE A 143 26.44 9.70 -1.38
N LYS A 144 26.96 9.32 -2.55
CA LYS A 144 26.15 8.63 -3.55
C LYS A 144 26.06 7.17 -3.08
N PRO A 145 24.89 6.66 -2.66
CA PRO A 145 24.78 5.24 -2.29
C PRO A 145 25.20 4.36 -3.47
N PRO A 146 25.81 3.19 -3.23
CA PRO A 146 26.18 2.26 -4.29
C PRO A 146 24.97 1.44 -4.82
N PHE A 147 23.77 2.00 -4.71
CA PHE A 147 22.50 1.42 -5.13
C PHE A 147 21.53 2.54 -5.51
N ASP A 148 20.59 2.23 -6.38
CA ASP A 148 19.47 3.13 -6.69
C ASP A 148 18.38 3.01 -5.62
N LEU A 149 17.64 4.09 -5.40
CA LEU A 149 16.56 4.17 -4.41
C LEU A 149 15.27 4.60 -5.08
N VAL A 150 14.20 3.84 -4.85
CA VAL A 150 12.83 4.18 -5.22
C VAL A 150 11.97 4.21 -3.95
N LEU A 151 11.20 5.28 -3.79
CA LEU A 151 10.28 5.45 -2.67
C LEU A 151 8.87 5.57 -3.24
N ILE A 152 7.98 4.69 -2.80
CA ILE A 152 6.58 4.63 -3.23
C ILE A 152 5.73 4.85 -1.98
N HIS A 153 4.94 5.92 -1.96
CA HIS A 153 4.07 6.21 -0.83
C HIS A 153 2.63 6.37 -1.29
N GLY A 154 1.68 5.98 -0.44
CA GLY A 154 0.26 6.20 -0.66
C GLY A 154 -0.25 5.46 -1.88
N ILE A 155 0.07 4.16 -2.02
CA ILE A 155 -0.43 3.30 -3.13
C ILE A 155 -1.96 3.36 -3.21
N ASN A 156 -2.65 3.42 -2.07
CA ASN A 156 -4.08 3.68 -1.93
C ASN A 156 -4.32 5.10 -1.39
N PRO A 157 -4.23 6.15 -2.24
CA PRO A 157 -4.33 7.53 -1.78
C PRO A 157 -5.74 7.87 -1.26
N TRP A 158 -6.78 7.28 -1.85
CA TRP A 158 -8.15 7.46 -1.40
C TRP A 158 -8.34 6.86 0.00
N GLY A 159 -7.85 5.63 0.23
CA GLY A 159 -7.93 4.97 1.53
C GLY A 159 -7.18 5.75 2.59
N MET A 160 -6.00 6.29 2.26
CA MET A 160 -5.22 7.14 3.16
C MET A 160 -6.01 8.41 3.53
N LEU A 161 -6.51 9.16 2.54
CA LEU A 161 -7.31 10.38 2.75
C LEU A 161 -8.56 10.11 3.60
N ASN A 162 -9.21 8.96 3.40
CA ASN A 162 -10.42 8.56 4.10
C ASN A 162 -10.17 7.77 5.39
N ARG A 163 -8.90 7.60 5.80
CA ARG A 163 -8.47 6.81 6.96
C ARG A 163 -9.07 5.40 6.96
N ARG A 164 -9.05 4.73 5.81
CA ARG A 164 -9.52 3.36 5.61
C ARG A 164 -8.39 2.45 5.19
N LYS A 165 -8.55 1.17 5.48
CA LYS A 165 -7.68 0.11 4.99
C LYS A 165 -7.89 -0.11 3.48
N ALA A 166 -9.14 -0.34 3.09
CA ALA A 166 -9.58 -0.60 1.72
C ALA A 166 -9.66 0.67 0.86
N ASN A 167 -9.77 0.50 -0.46
CA ASN A 167 -9.98 1.61 -1.40
C ASN A 167 -11.45 2.06 -1.45
N ALA A 168 -11.78 2.97 -2.38
CA ALA A 168 -13.11 3.55 -2.54
C ALA A 168 -14.21 2.50 -2.83
N ARG A 169 -13.84 1.39 -3.47
CA ARG A 169 -14.75 0.29 -3.82
C ARG A 169 -14.79 -0.82 -2.76
N ASN A 170 -14.28 -0.53 -1.55
CA ASN A 170 -14.16 -1.49 -0.46
C ASN A 170 -13.23 -2.67 -0.75
N VAL A 171 -12.39 -2.56 -1.79
CA VAL A 171 -11.40 -3.58 -2.12
C VAL A 171 -10.19 -3.42 -1.21
N ASP A 172 -9.83 -4.50 -0.52
CA ASP A 172 -8.54 -4.66 0.13
C ASP A 172 -7.50 -4.90 -0.95
N LEU A 173 -6.66 -3.90 -1.24
CA LEU A 173 -5.68 -3.99 -2.31
C LEU A 173 -4.67 -5.11 -2.08
N ASN A 174 -4.37 -5.47 -0.82
CA ASN A 174 -3.52 -6.62 -0.52
C ASN A 174 -4.27 -7.96 -0.63
N ARG A 175 -5.43 -7.97 -1.30
CA ARG A 175 -6.14 -9.16 -1.79
C ARG A 175 -6.38 -9.10 -3.30
N ASN A 176 -5.94 -8.05 -3.98
CA ASN A 176 -6.29 -7.78 -5.37
C ASN A 176 -5.20 -8.19 -6.37
N PHE A 177 -3.97 -8.52 -5.93
CA PHE A 177 -2.88 -9.03 -6.79
C PHE A 177 -3.05 -10.52 -7.13
N VAL A 178 -4.28 -10.91 -7.50
CA VAL A 178 -4.64 -12.29 -7.83
C VAL A 178 -3.83 -12.78 -9.03
N ILE A 179 -3.25 -13.97 -8.94
CA ILE A 179 -2.43 -14.56 -10.02
C ILE A 179 -3.32 -15.08 -11.15
N ASP A 180 -4.43 -15.75 -10.80
CA ASP A 180 -5.41 -16.27 -11.77
C ASP A 180 -6.83 -15.99 -11.28
N TRP A 181 -7.52 -15.07 -11.97
CA TRP A 181 -8.93 -14.73 -11.69
C TRP A 181 -9.93 -15.82 -12.12
N GLN A 182 -9.49 -16.78 -12.92
CA GLN A 182 -10.33 -17.90 -13.39
C GLN A 182 -10.35 -19.04 -12.37
N ASP A 183 -9.34 -19.14 -11.50
CA ASP A 183 -9.27 -20.13 -10.44
C ASP A 183 -10.20 -19.78 -9.28
N ARG A 184 -11.50 -20.02 -9.48
CA ARG A 184 -12.53 -19.75 -8.48
C ARG A 184 -12.45 -20.66 -7.27
N GLU A 185 -11.79 -21.81 -7.38
CA GLU A 185 -11.61 -22.74 -6.27
C GLU A 185 -10.63 -22.18 -5.24
N THR A 186 -9.49 -21.64 -5.68
CA THR A 186 -8.52 -21.03 -4.76
C THR A 186 -8.99 -19.70 -4.17
N LEU A 187 -9.77 -18.93 -4.93
CA LEU A 187 -10.35 -17.67 -4.46
C LEU A 187 -11.55 -17.85 -3.51
N TYR A 188 -12.12 -19.05 -3.42
CA TYR A 188 -13.23 -19.31 -2.53
C TYR A 188 -12.76 -19.52 -1.08
N ASN A 189 -13.31 -18.73 -0.16
CA ASN A 189 -13.02 -18.83 1.28
C ASN A 189 -14.22 -19.40 2.06
N PRO A 190 -14.32 -20.72 2.25
CA PRO A 190 -15.44 -21.34 2.96
C PRO A 190 -15.48 -20.96 4.46
N ASP A 191 -14.36 -20.54 5.05
CA ASP A 191 -14.34 -20.13 6.45
C ASP A 191 -14.88 -18.72 6.63
N TYR A 192 -14.69 -17.83 5.64
CA TYR A 192 -15.37 -16.54 5.61
C TYR A 192 -16.89 -16.72 5.60
N ASP A 193 -17.40 -17.59 4.72
CA ASP A 193 -18.83 -17.87 4.62
C ASP A 193 -19.40 -18.44 5.93
N ALA A 194 -18.66 -19.33 6.59
CA ALA A 194 -19.03 -19.85 7.91
C ALA A 194 -19.12 -18.75 8.98
N LEU A 195 -18.36 -17.66 8.82
CA LEU A 195 -18.34 -16.50 9.70
C LEU A 195 -19.12 -15.29 9.17
N LYS A 196 -19.83 -15.40 8.04
CA LYS A 196 -20.48 -14.25 7.39
C LYS A 196 -21.38 -13.45 8.32
N ASN A 197 -22.19 -14.11 9.15
CA ASN A 197 -23.05 -13.42 10.11
C ASN A 197 -22.28 -12.65 11.21
N LEU A 198 -21.02 -12.99 11.47
CA LEU A 198 -20.14 -12.24 12.38
C LEU A 198 -19.44 -11.09 11.64
N LEU A 199 -18.94 -11.36 10.42
CA LEU A 199 -18.09 -10.45 9.65
C LEU A 199 -18.87 -9.38 8.90
N HIS A 200 -20.02 -9.75 8.35
CA HIS A 200 -20.93 -8.88 7.62
C HIS A 200 -22.37 -9.16 8.09
N PRO A 201 -22.73 -8.72 9.31
CA PRO A 201 -24.07 -8.90 9.83
C PRO A 201 -25.09 -8.05 9.06
N ALA A 202 -26.30 -8.57 8.86
CA ALA A 202 -27.40 -7.80 8.27
C ALA A 202 -27.62 -6.48 9.04
N PRO A 203 -28.02 -5.37 8.38
CA PRO A 203 -28.12 -4.05 9.02
C PRO A 203 -28.96 -4.03 10.31
N ALA A 204 -30.08 -4.79 10.34
CA ALA A 204 -30.95 -4.92 11.50
C ALA A 204 -30.30 -5.65 12.71
N ARG A 205 -29.12 -6.24 12.54
CA ARG A 205 -28.38 -7.05 13.51
C ARG A 205 -26.91 -6.59 13.65
N SER A 206 -26.65 -5.29 13.55
CA SER A 206 -25.29 -4.72 13.52
C SER A 206 -24.76 -4.23 14.90
N GLY A 207 -25.52 -4.45 15.99
CA GLY A 207 -25.14 -3.98 17.32
C GLY A 207 -24.05 -4.82 18.01
N LYS A 208 -23.34 -4.22 18.98
CA LYS A 208 -22.27 -4.88 19.75
C LYS A 208 -22.71 -6.22 20.39
N GLY A 209 -23.92 -6.27 20.97
CA GLY A 209 -24.44 -7.49 21.58
C GLY A 209 -24.58 -8.64 20.59
N TYR A 210 -25.03 -8.35 19.37
CA TYR A 210 -25.12 -9.34 18.31
C TYR A 210 -23.72 -9.79 17.88
N PHE A 211 -22.78 -8.87 17.67
CA PHE A 211 -21.39 -9.20 17.34
C PHE A 211 -20.76 -10.17 18.34
N TYR A 212 -20.82 -9.87 19.64
CA TYR A 212 -20.23 -10.76 20.65
C TYR A 212 -20.98 -12.10 20.78
N GLY A 213 -22.30 -12.12 20.56
CA GLY A 213 -23.08 -13.36 20.47
C GLY A 213 -22.64 -14.25 19.30
N GLN A 214 -22.43 -13.65 18.11
CA GLN A 214 -21.93 -14.35 16.93
C GLN A 214 -20.47 -14.77 17.09
N LEU A 215 -19.64 -13.96 17.75
CA LEU A 215 -18.25 -14.30 18.05
C LEU A 215 -18.17 -15.52 18.97
N LEU A 216 -19.00 -15.57 20.02
CA LEU A 216 -19.09 -16.74 20.88
C LEU A 216 -19.53 -17.99 20.11
N GLN A 217 -20.55 -17.87 19.25
CA GLN A 217 -20.97 -18.98 18.39
C GLN A 217 -19.86 -19.44 17.44
N ALA A 218 -19.13 -18.50 16.84
CA ALA A 218 -18.00 -18.79 15.96
C ALA A 218 -16.89 -19.55 16.69
N LEU A 219 -16.50 -19.08 17.88
CA LEU A 219 -15.51 -19.74 18.73
C LEU A 219 -15.96 -21.16 19.11
N LEU A 220 -17.22 -21.35 19.52
CA LEU A 220 -17.76 -22.67 19.89
C LEU A 220 -17.83 -23.64 18.71
N ARG A 221 -18.16 -23.16 17.50
CA ARG A 221 -18.28 -23.98 16.28
C ARG A 221 -16.91 -24.37 15.74
N LEU A 222 -16.01 -23.41 15.60
CA LEU A 222 -14.72 -23.62 14.94
C LEU A 222 -13.68 -24.29 15.84
N HIS A 223 -13.77 -24.12 17.16
CA HIS A 223 -12.93 -24.86 18.11
C HIS A 223 -13.12 -26.39 18.02
N ARG A 224 -14.28 -26.84 17.51
CA ARG A 224 -14.58 -28.27 17.30
C ARG A 224 -14.19 -28.79 15.91
N ALA A 225 -13.81 -27.93 14.98
CA ALA A 225 -13.67 -28.29 13.57
C ALA A 225 -12.21 -28.44 13.12
N ALA A 226 -11.35 -27.47 13.41
CA ALA A 226 -9.89 -27.54 13.26
C ALA A 226 -9.23 -26.24 13.79
N PRO A 227 -7.99 -26.30 14.33
CA PRO A 227 -7.19 -25.10 14.60
C PRO A 227 -6.99 -24.23 13.35
N GLY A 228 -6.85 -22.90 13.51
CA GLY A 228 -6.51 -21.98 12.41
C GLY A 228 -7.67 -21.55 11.48
N ARG A 229 -8.87 -22.13 11.59
CA ARG A 229 -10.00 -21.76 10.69
C ARG A 229 -10.47 -20.31 10.82
N ILE A 230 -10.45 -19.75 12.03
CA ILE A 230 -10.82 -18.34 12.26
C ILE A 230 -9.81 -17.44 11.57
N GLU A 231 -8.53 -17.72 11.76
CA GLU A 231 -7.42 -16.98 11.16
C GLU A 231 -7.54 -17.02 9.63
N ARG A 232 -7.70 -18.20 9.03
CA ARG A 232 -7.93 -18.35 7.59
C ARG A 232 -9.14 -17.57 7.07
N ALA A 233 -10.24 -17.51 7.83
CA ALA A 233 -11.41 -16.71 7.47
C ALA A 233 -11.09 -15.21 7.37
N LEU A 234 -10.18 -14.71 8.20
CA LEU A 234 -9.82 -13.30 8.32
C LEU A 234 -8.66 -12.92 7.39
N THR A 235 -7.76 -13.86 7.08
CA THR A 235 -6.49 -13.55 6.42
C THR A 235 -6.50 -13.92 4.95
N LEU A 236 -7.15 -15.02 4.54
CA LEU A 236 -7.15 -15.48 3.14
C LEU A 236 -7.77 -14.46 2.16
N GLY A 237 -8.66 -13.60 2.64
CA GLY A 237 -9.49 -12.72 1.81
C GLY A 237 -10.76 -13.43 1.33
N GLN A 238 -11.62 -12.70 0.62
CA GLN A 238 -12.82 -13.24 -0.01
C GLN A 238 -13.19 -12.42 -1.25
N PHE A 239 -13.90 -13.03 -2.20
CA PHE A 239 -14.15 -12.46 -3.53
C PHE A 239 -15.64 -12.55 -3.94
N THR A 240 -16.54 -12.76 -2.98
CA THR A 240 -17.97 -13.03 -3.20
C THR A 240 -18.90 -12.06 -2.47
N ASP A 241 -18.40 -11.27 -1.52
CA ASP A 241 -19.16 -10.34 -0.70
C ASP A 241 -18.56 -8.91 -0.81
N PRO A 242 -18.94 -8.12 -1.83
CA PRO A 242 -18.34 -6.81 -2.08
C PRO A 242 -18.53 -5.79 -0.93
N GLU A 243 -19.57 -5.97 -0.13
CA GLU A 243 -19.85 -5.12 1.02
C GLU A 243 -19.20 -5.65 2.31
N GLY A 244 -18.70 -6.88 2.32
CA GLY A 244 -18.04 -7.49 3.46
C GLY A 244 -16.57 -7.06 3.61
N PRO A 245 -15.98 -7.19 4.82
CA PRO A 245 -14.54 -6.97 5.00
C PRO A 245 -13.70 -8.00 4.23
N TYR A 246 -12.43 -7.66 4.00
CA TYR A 246 -11.43 -8.50 3.32
C TYR A 246 -11.77 -8.84 1.85
N TYR A 247 -12.62 -8.04 1.22
CA TYR A 247 -13.01 -8.21 -0.18
C TYR A 247 -11.85 -7.91 -1.13
N GLY A 248 -11.48 -8.85 -1.99
CA GLY A 248 -10.36 -8.70 -2.93
C GLY A 248 -10.76 -8.21 -4.33
N GLY A 249 -12.04 -7.91 -4.58
CA GLY A 249 -12.51 -7.44 -5.89
C GLY A 249 -12.92 -8.58 -6.83
N THR A 250 -13.19 -8.23 -8.09
CA THR A 250 -13.47 -9.20 -9.18
C THR A 250 -12.58 -9.00 -10.41
N VAL A 251 -11.81 -7.92 -10.41
CA VAL A 251 -10.84 -7.50 -11.41
C VAL A 251 -9.74 -6.73 -10.70
N TYR A 252 -8.63 -6.47 -11.38
CA TYR A 252 -7.60 -5.58 -10.84
C TYR A 252 -8.15 -4.15 -10.68
N GLU A 253 -7.91 -3.57 -9.51
CA GLU A 253 -8.17 -2.17 -9.22
C GLU A 253 -7.12 -1.28 -9.91
N PRO A 254 -7.45 -0.01 -10.27
CA PRO A 254 -6.50 0.91 -10.91
C PRO A 254 -5.18 1.04 -10.15
N GLU A 255 -5.23 1.10 -8.81
CA GLU A 255 -4.06 1.17 -7.94
C GLU A 255 -3.17 -0.09 -8.09
N THR A 256 -3.80 -1.27 -8.16
CA THR A 256 -3.12 -2.54 -8.36
C THR A 256 -2.50 -2.63 -9.75
N VAL A 257 -3.21 -2.22 -10.81
CA VAL A 257 -2.66 -2.18 -12.18
C VAL A 257 -1.43 -1.28 -12.25
N TRP A 258 -1.53 -0.06 -11.70
CA TRP A 258 -0.40 0.87 -11.64
C TRP A 258 0.81 0.26 -10.93
N MET A 259 0.58 -0.38 -9.77
CA MET A 259 1.64 -1.03 -9.00
C MET A 259 2.26 -2.21 -9.76
N MET A 260 1.45 -3.03 -10.45
CA MET A 260 1.94 -4.10 -11.31
C MET A 260 2.82 -3.56 -12.44
N ASP A 261 2.47 -2.43 -13.05
CA ASP A 261 3.27 -1.83 -14.12
C ASP A 261 4.61 -1.27 -13.60
N VAL A 262 4.62 -0.68 -12.40
CA VAL A 262 5.87 -0.31 -11.71
C VAL A 262 6.74 -1.53 -11.44
N ILE A 263 6.17 -2.63 -10.93
CA ILE A 263 6.90 -3.88 -10.68
C ILE A 263 7.52 -4.40 -11.98
N LYS A 264 6.74 -4.52 -13.05
CA LYS A 264 7.23 -4.99 -14.37
C LYS A 264 8.37 -4.11 -14.88
N CYS A 265 8.20 -2.79 -14.82
CA CYS A 265 9.18 -1.82 -15.28
C CYS A 265 10.52 -1.91 -14.51
N LEU A 266 10.47 -2.12 -13.19
CA LEU A 266 11.68 -2.26 -12.37
C LEU A 266 12.34 -3.62 -12.59
N PHE A 267 11.56 -4.70 -12.70
CA PHE A 267 12.08 -6.05 -12.91
C PHE A 267 12.73 -6.23 -14.29
N SER A 268 12.31 -5.45 -15.30
CA SER A 268 12.97 -5.43 -16.61
C SER A 268 14.27 -4.64 -16.66
N ARG A 269 14.59 -3.85 -15.62
CA ARG A 269 15.73 -2.91 -15.63
C ARG A 269 16.87 -3.31 -14.70
N TYR A 270 16.54 -3.95 -13.59
CA TYR A 270 17.49 -4.25 -12.51
C TYR A 270 17.69 -5.75 -12.37
N GLN A 271 18.92 -6.18 -12.10
CA GLN A 271 19.24 -7.58 -11.81
C GLN A 271 19.17 -7.92 -10.30
N TYR A 272 19.24 -6.90 -9.45
CA TYR A 272 19.25 -7.03 -7.99
C TYR A 272 18.28 -6.05 -7.37
N ILE A 273 17.21 -6.54 -6.74
CA ILE A 273 16.16 -5.70 -6.14
C ILE A 273 15.92 -6.13 -4.70
N VAL A 274 16.03 -5.19 -3.77
CA VAL A 274 15.47 -5.27 -2.42
C VAL A 274 14.20 -4.44 -2.39
N TRP A 275 13.06 -5.05 -2.10
CA TRP A 275 11.77 -4.40 -1.96
C TRP A 275 11.21 -4.62 -0.56
N LEU A 276 10.92 -3.52 0.14
CA LEU A 276 10.36 -3.56 1.48
C LEU A 276 9.02 -2.79 1.49
N ASP A 277 7.93 -3.50 1.69
CA ASP A 277 6.60 -2.91 1.83
C ASP A 277 6.27 -2.69 3.30
N LEU A 278 6.00 -1.45 3.70
CA LEU A 278 5.83 -1.07 5.10
C LEU A 278 4.34 -1.15 5.49
N HIS A 279 4.03 -2.06 6.42
CA HIS A 279 2.70 -2.30 6.96
C HIS A 279 2.67 -2.15 8.49
N THR A 280 1.49 -1.87 9.01
CA THR A 280 1.25 -1.76 10.46
C THR A 280 0.00 -2.53 10.80
N GLY A 281 -0.09 -3.04 12.03
CA GLY A 281 -1.33 -3.64 12.52
C GLY A 281 -1.08 -4.91 13.30
N TYR A 282 -0.92 -6.02 12.58
CA TYR A 282 -0.87 -7.35 13.19
C TYR A 282 0.50 -7.67 13.79
N GLY A 283 0.52 -8.62 14.73
CA GLY A 283 1.72 -9.05 15.42
C GLY A 283 1.93 -8.40 16.79
N PRO A 284 3.02 -8.76 17.50
CA PRO A 284 3.29 -8.28 18.84
C PRO A 284 3.45 -6.75 18.88
N ARG A 285 2.83 -6.09 19.85
CA ARG A 285 2.86 -4.62 19.96
C ARG A 285 4.30 -4.11 20.06
N GLY A 286 4.65 -3.20 19.15
CA GLY A 286 5.96 -2.56 19.13
C GLY A 286 7.09 -3.47 18.66
N LEU A 287 6.77 -4.60 18.00
CA LEU A 287 7.73 -5.47 17.36
C LEU A 287 7.58 -5.36 15.84
N MET A 288 8.68 -5.17 15.13
CA MET A 288 8.73 -5.34 13.69
C MET A 288 8.83 -6.84 13.37
N GLN A 289 8.13 -7.29 12.34
CA GLN A 289 8.27 -8.62 11.78
C GLN A 289 8.58 -8.49 10.29
N VAL A 290 9.51 -9.31 9.82
CA VAL A 290 9.79 -9.44 8.39
C VAL A 290 8.95 -10.59 7.87
N VAL A 291 7.92 -10.29 7.09
CA VAL A 291 6.99 -11.28 6.54
C VAL A 291 7.49 -11.70 5.16
N ARG A 292 7.81 -12.98 5.03
CA ARG A 292 8.30 -13.63 3.80
C ARG A 292 7.12 -14.21 3.03
N ALA A 293 7.14 -14.04 1.71
CA ALA A 293 6.24 -14.74 0.81
C ALA A 293 6.56 -16.23 0.76
N SER A 294 5.52 -17.06 0.73
CA SER A 294 5.61 -18.51 0.61
C SER A 294 6.31 -18.95 -0.68
N ARG A 295 6.18 -18.17 -1.76
CA ARG A 295 6.84 -18.37 -3.05
C ARG A 295 8.31 -17.97 -3.08
N ASP A 296 8.84 -17.32 -2.05
CA ASP A 296 10.27 -17.05 -1.97
C ASP A 296 11.04 -18.38 -1.85
N PRO A 297 11.98 -18.68 -2.75
CA PRO A 297 12.80 -19.90 -2.69
C PRO A 297 13.75 -19.95 -1.49
N GLN A 298 14.01 -18.84 -0.79
CA GLN A 298 14.89 -18.81 0.38
C GLN A 298 14.17 -19.22 1.67
N THR A 299 14.91 -19.85 2.59
CA THR A 299 14.36 -20.25 3.89
C THR A 299 14.34 -19.09 4.88
N ARG A 300 13.44 -19.17 5.88
CA ARG A 300 13.41 -18.25 7.02
C ARG A 300 14.75 -18.13 7.73
N GLU A 301 15.45 -19.24 7.97
CA GLU A 301 16.73 -19.26 8.66
C GLU A 301 17.78 -18.49 7.85
N ARG A 302 17.75 -18.62 6.53
CA ARG A 302 18.63 -17.87 5.65
C ARG A 302 18.35 -16.38 5.74
N TRP A 303 17.10 -15.96 5.78
CA TRP A 303 16.72 -14.55 5.99
C TRP A 303 17.21 -14.03 7.34
N GLN A 304 16.97 -14.78 8.42
CA GLN A 304 17.41 -14.42 9.77
C GLN A 304 18.92 -14.21 9.83
N GLN A 305 19.68 -15.09 9.16
CA GLN A 305 21.14 -14.98 9.06
C GLN A 305 21.57 -13.82 8.17
N HIS A 306 20.94 -13.64 7.00
CA HIS A 306 21.29 -12.58 6.03
C HIS A 306 21.13 -11.20 6.67
N PHE A 307 20.04 -10.95 7.38
CA PHE A 307 19.78 -9.64 7.99
C PHE A 307 20.10 -9.60 9.47
N SER A 308 20.69 -10.66 10.05
CA SER A 308 20.93 -10.77 11.50
C SER A 308 19.72 -10.33 12.32
N TYR A 309 18.54 -10.77 11.88
CA TYR A 309 17.25 -10.33 12.40
C TYR A 309 16.37 -11.54 12.72
N PRO A 310 16.04 -11.81 14.00
CA PRO A 310 15.41 -13.07 14.38
C PRO A 310 13.90 -13.12 14.07
N HIS A 311 13.22 -11.99 13.95
CA HIS A 311 11.75 -11.92 13.81
C HIS A 311 11.30 -11.99 12.35
N VAL A 312 11.74 -13.03 11.64
CA VAL A 312 11.22 -13.39 10.31
C VAL A 312 10.04 -14.33 10.50
N VAL A 313 8.94 -14.09 9.79
CA VAL A 313 7.71 -14.90 9.76
C VAL A 313 7.30 -15.19 8.32
N GLU A 314 6.40 -16.14 8.09
CA GLU A 314 6.05 -16.62 6.74
C GLU A 314 4.54 -16.58 6.50
N THR A 315 4.15 -16.42 5.23
CA THR A 315 2.78 -16.56 4.72
C THR A 315 2.37 -18.01 4.47
N THR A 316 2.45 -18.92 5.47
CA THR A 316 2.06 -20.33 5.27
C THR A 316 0.60 -20.62 5.62
N GLY A 317 0.02 -21.66 5.00
CA GLY A 317 -1.36 -22.15 5.22
C GLY A 317 -1.71 -22.59 6.66
N GLU A 318 -0.70 -22.80 7.49
CA GLU A 318 -0.82 -23.13 8.93
C GLU A 318 -0.49 -21.94 9.85
N SER A 319 -0.19 -20.78 9.26
CA SER A 319 0.12 -19.54 9.97
C SER A 319 -0.94 -18.47 9.71
N PHE A 320 -1.05 -17.48 10.60
CA PHE A 320 -0.99 -16.04 10.38
C PHE A 320 -1.65 -15.49 9.10
N TYR A 321 -1.15 -15.96 7.97
CA TYR A 321 -0.77 -15.13 6.84
C TYR A 321 -1.02 -15.80 5.48
N ALA A 322 -1.77 -16.90 5.42
CA ALA A 322 -2.27 -17.41 4.13
C ALA A 322 -3.18 -16.34 3.50
N ILE A 323 -2.77 -15.79 2.35
CA ILE A 323 -3.42 -14.63 1.72
C ILE A 323 -3.51 -14.86 0.21
N ASN A 324 -4.71 -14.71 -0.36
CA ASN A 324 -4.87 -14.62 -1.82
C ASN A 324 -4.73 -13.16 -2.27
N GLY A 325 -3.99 -12.95 -3.35
CA GLY A 325 -3.83 -11.64 -3.97
C GLY A 325 -2.91 -10.68 -3.20
N ASP A 326 -1.95 -11.22 -2.45
CA ASP A 326 -0.87 -10.46 -1.81
C ASP A 326 0.13 -9.93 -2.86
N MET A 327 0.60 -8.69 -2.66
CA MET A 327 1.52 -8.03 -3.59
C MET A 327 2.89 -8.73 -3.67
N ILE A 328 3.45 -9.14 -2.53
CA ILE A 328 4.78 -9.77 -2.49
C ILE A 328 4.73 -11.18 -3.10
N GLU A 329 3.66 -11.94 -2.84
CA GLU A 329 3.40 -13.22 -3.51
C GLU A 329 3.32 -13.07 -5.04
N TYR A 330 2.60 -12.05 -5.52
CA TYR A 330 2.54 -11.72 -6.94
C TYR A 330 3.92 -11.38 -7.52
N MET A 331 4.74 -10.60 -6.80
CA MET A 331 6.10 -10.27 -7.24
C MET A 331 6.96 -11.54 -7.43
N TYR A 332 6.94 -12.49 -6.50
CA TYR A 332 7.70 -13.74 -6.66
C TYR A 332 7.14 -14.61 -7.78
N ALA A 333 5.82 -14.71 -7.94
CA ALA A 333 5.20 -15.44 -9.04
C ALA A 333 5.59 -14.83 -10.41
N TYR A 334 5.49 -13.50 -10.53
CA TYR A 334 5.86 -12.78 -11.76
C TYR A 334 7.36 -12.91 -12.07
N ARG A 335 8.22 -12.78 -11.04
CA ARG A 335 9.67 -13.02 -11.15
C ARG A 335 9.96 -14.43 -11.65
N GLN A 336 9.32 -15.45 -11.08
CA GLN A 336 9.53 -16.84 -11.47
C GLN A 336 9.16 -17.09 -12.94
N ALA A 337 8.05 -16.52 -13.39
CA ALA A 337 7.56 -16.71 -14.75
C ALA A 337 8.33 -15.89 -15.82
N ASN A 338 8.73 -14.66 -15.50
CA ASN A 338 9.21 -13.70 -16.51
C ASN A 338 10.67 -13.28 -16.33
N HIS A 339 11.21 -13.35 -15.11
CA HIS A 339 12.57 -12.88 -14.79
C HIS A 339 13.32 -13.88 -13.88
N PRO A 340 13.51 -15.15 -14.29
CA PRO A 340 14.10 -16.19 -13.43
C PRO A 340 15.56 -15.92 -13.02
N HIS A 341 16.22 -14.94 -13.64
CA HIS A 341 17.59 -14.49 -13.31
C HIS A 341 17.62 -13.33 -12.30
N LEU A 342 16.51 -12.64 -12.07
CA LEU A 342 16.43 -11.52 -11.13
C LEU A 342 16.70 -12.01 -9.71
N SER A 343 17.69 -11.43 -9.03
CA SER A 343 17.88 -11.58 -7.59
C SER A 343 16.90 -10.64 -6.87
N LEU A 344 15.87 -11.22 -6.27
CA LEU A 344 14.80 -10.49 -5.60
C LEU A 344 14.81 -10.82 -4.11
N PHE A 345 14.88 -9.79 -3.30
CA PHE A 345 14.51 -9.81 -1.89
C PHE A 345 13.29 -8.92 -1.71
N ALA A 346 12.08 -9.48 -1.76
CA ALA A 346 10.84 -8.76 -1.52
C ALA A 346 10.18 -9.23 -0.23
N ALA A 347 9.84 -8.29 0.66
CA ALA A 347 9.29 -8.57 1.98
C ALA A 347 8.27 -7.51 2.39
N THR A 348 7.34 -7.91 3.27
CA THR A 348 6.57 -6.95 4.07
C THR A 348 7.27 -6.75 5.42
N LEU A 349 7.44 -5.50 5.82
CA LEU A 349 7.82 -5.13 7.18
C LEU A 349 6.54 -4.78 7.94
N GLU A 350 6.07 -5.71 8.78
CA GLU A 350 4.86 -5.56 9.58
C GLU A 350 5.22 -5.04 10.98
N PHE A 351 4.65 -3.91 11.38
CA PHE A 351 4.85 -3.34 12.72
C PHE A 351 3.59 -3.52 13.58
N GLY A 352 3.67 -4.40 14.58
CA GLY A 352 2.51 -4.74 15.41
C GLY A 352 2.03 -3.59 16.28
N THR A 353 0.72 -3.34 16.29
CA THR A 353 0.09 -2.20 16.98
C THR A 353 -0.63 -2.66 18.26
N LEU A 354 -1.84 -3.21 18.16
CA LEU A 354 -2.66 -3.58 19.32
C LEU A 354 -2.11 -4.81 20.06
N GLY A 355 -1.29 -5.62 19.38
CA GLY A 355 -0.75 -6.87 19.88
C GLY A 355 -1.48 -8.11 19.36
N ASP A 356 -0.93 -9.27 19.68
CA ASP A 356 -1.34 -10.60 19.21
C ASP A 356 -2.11 -11.41 20.27
N ALA A 357 -2.30 -10.85 21.47
CA ALA A 357 -3.14 -11.46 22.49
C ALA A 357 -4.63 -11.50 22.07
N LEU A 358 -5.37 -12.52 22.52
CA LEU A 358 -6.78 -12.71 22.15
C LEU A 358 -7.66 -11.46 22.29
N PRO A 359 -7.58 -10.66 23.39
CA PRO A 359 -8.37 -9.43 23.49
C PRO A 359 -8.02 -8.39 22.41
N ALA A 360 -6.75 -8.30 22.02
CA ALA A 360 -6.29 -7.41 20.95
C ALA A 360 -6.82 -7.90 19.59
N LEU A 361 -6.74 -9.20 19.30
CA LEU A 361 -7.30 -9.79 18.08
C LEU A 361 -8.82 -9.57 17.96
N ILE A 362 -9.57 -9.76 19.05
CA ILE A 362 -11.01 -9.47 19.10
C ILE A 362 -11.28 -7.99 18.87
N ARG A 363 -10.47 -7.10 19.46
CA ARG A 363 -10.56 -5.66 19.25
C ARG A 363 -10.31 -5.30 17.78
N SER A 364 -9.30 -5.88 17.14
CA SER A 364 -9.00 -5.66 15.73
C SER A 364 -10.17 -6.12 14.86
N LEU A 365 -10.65 -7.34 15.07
CA LEU A 365 -11.80 -7.89 14.34
C LEU A 365 -13.04 -7.00 14.48
N SER A 366 -13.38 -6.62 15.71
CA SER A 366 -14.55 -5.75 15.96
C SER A 366 -14.39 -4.39 15.30
N THR A 367 -13.17 -3.85 15.26
CA THR A 367 -12.88 -2.56 14.62
C THR A 367 -13.10 -2.64 13.13
N THR A 368 -12.56 -3.68 12.47
CA THR A 368 -12.77 -3.93 11.04
C THR A 368 -14.25 -4.11 10.69
N VAL A 369 -14.99 -4.95 11.44
CA VAL A 369 -16.41 -5.22 11.17
C VAL A 369 -17.26 -3.96 11.32
N PHE A 370 -17.08 -3.21 12.42
CA PHE A 370 -17.88 -2.01 12.66
C PHE A 370 -17.50 -0.84 11.76
N GLU A 371 -16.23 -0.69 11.41
CA GLU A 371 -15.80 0.32 10.44
C GLU A 371 -16.42 0.05 9.06
N ASN A 372 -16.32 -1.20 8.58
CA ASN A 372 -16.86 -1.60 7.30
C ASN A 372 -18.39 -1.43 7.25
N ALA A 373 -19.11 -1.84 8.30
CA ALA A 373 -20.55 -1.62 8.39
C ALA A 373 -20.92 -0.13 8.43
N ALA A 374 -20.13 0.71 9.12
CA ALA A 374 -20.35 2.15 9.16
C ALA A 374 -20.07 2.83 7.81
N TYR A 375 -19.10 2.32 7.05
CA TYR A 375 -18.81 2.78 5.69
C TYR A 375 -20.00 2.59 4.75
N HIS A 376 -20.52 1.37 4.65
CA HIS A 376 -21.65 1.04 3.76
C HIS A 376 -22.97 1.66 4.20
N ALA A 377 -23.14 1.92 5.50
CA ALA A 377 -24.32 2.61 6.00
C ALA A 377 -24.27 4.15 5.84
N ASP A 378 -23.17 4.71 5.31
CA ASP A 378 -22.86 6.15 5.30
C ASP A 378 -23.00 6.79 6.70
N ARG A 379 -22.53 6.06 7.72
CA ARG A 379 -22.61 6.42 9.14
C ARG A 379 -21.23 6.47 9.77
N LYS A 380 -20.23 6.95 9.03
CA LYS A 380 -18.89 7.14 9.59
C LYS A 380 -18.98 8.06 10.82
N THR A 381 -18.42 7.57 11.93
CA THR A 381 -18.31 8.36 13.16
C THR A 381 -16.85 8.55 13.50
N THR A 382 -16.55 9.64 14.20
CA THR A 382 -15.21 9.90 14.75
C THR A 382 -14.72 8.75 15.64
N GLN A 383 -15.64 8.00 16.27
CA GLN A 383 -15.28 6.82 17.06
C GLN A 383 -14.73 5.68 16.20
N HIS A 384 -15.34 5.39 15.04
CA HIS A 384 -14.85 4.34 14.14
C HIS A 384 -13.49 4.72 13.57
N GLU A 385 -13.33 5.96 13.11
CA GLU A 385 -12.06 6.48 12.62
C GLU A 385 -10.96 6.40 13.70
N HIS A 386 -11.23 6.84 14.93
CA HIS A 386 -10.25 6.77 16.01
C HIS A 386 -9.85 5.33 16.35
N ARG A 387 -10.79 4.38 16.32
CA ARG A 387 -10.45 2.96 16.56
C ARG A 387 -9.58 2.39 15.44
N LEU A 388 -9.88 2.75 14.19
CA LEU A 388 -9.10 2.29 13.05
C LEU A 388 -7.70 2.91 13.06
N LEU A 389 -7.59 4.20 13.38
CA LEU A 389 -6.30 4.87 13.61
C LEU A 389 -5.52 4.19 14.74
N GLU A 390 -6.13 3.92 15.89
CA GLU A 390 -5.43 3.22 16.97
C GLU A 390 -4.99 1.79 16.60
N MET A 391 -5.66 1.17 15.61
CA MET A 391 -5.32 -0.15 15.09
C MET A 391 -4.17 -0.13 14.08
N TYR A 392 -3.92 0.97 13.38
CA TYR A 392 -2.93 1.02 12.31
C TYR A 392 -1.86 2.11 12.51
N ALA A 393 -2.25 3.26 13.02
CA ALA A 393 -1.39 4.41 13.32
C ALA A 393 -1.62 4.91 14.76
N PRO A 394 -1.26 4.13 15.80
CA PRO A 394 -1.51 4.50 17.19
C PRO A 394 -0.75 5.79 17.56
N VAL A 395 -1.39 6.64 18.37
CA VAL A 395 -0.83 7.95 18.79
C VAL A 395 0.24 7.80 19.89
N ASP A 396 0.53 6.57 20.31
CA ASP A 396 1.54 6.24 21.31
C ASP A 396 2.95 6.60 20.81
N ALA A 397 3.51 7.68 21.37
CA ALA A 397 4.83 8.17 21.02
C ALA A 397 5.96 7.14 21.27
N ARG A 398 5.83 6.33 22.33
CA ARG A 398 6.83 5.30 22.64
C ARG A 398 6.78 4.16 21.64
N TRP A 399 5.58 3.79 21.20
CA TRP A 399 5.42 2.82 20.10
C TRP A 399 6.05 3.35 18.81
N LEU A 400 5.79 4.62 18.44
CA LEU A 400 6.32 5.22 17.22
C LEU A 400 7.84 5.32 17.25
N GLU A 401 8.43 5.70 18.39
CA GLU A 401 9.87 5.75 18.60
C GLU A 401 10.50 4.36 18.48
N THR A 402 9.95 3.36 19.18
CA THR A 402 10.43 1.98 19.17
C THR A 402 10.37 1.36 17.76
N THR A 403 9.29 1.63 17.03
CA THR A 403 9.07 1.20 15.64
C THR A 403 10.08 1.86 14.70
N THR A 404 10.25 3.18 14.82
CA THR A 404 11.22 3.95 14.02
C THR A 404 12.65 3.43 14.25
N GLN A 405 13.05 3.20 15.50
CA GLN A 405 14.39 2.70 15.82
C GLN A 405 14.64 1.30 15.23
N GLN A 406 13.67 0.38 15.35
CA GLN A 406 13.78 -0.95 14.73
C GLN A 406 13.91 -0.88 13.22
N PHE A 407 13.11 -0.05 12.58
CA PHE A 407 13.17 0.16 11.13
C PHE A 407 14.54 0.70 10.70
N LEU A 408 15.05 1.75 11.33
CA LEU A 408 16.34 2.34 10.98
C LEU A 408 17.51 1.36 11.19
N LEU A 409 17.48 0.58 12.28
CA LEU A 409 18.47 -0.48 12.52
C LEU A 409 18.40 -1.57 11.44
N PHE A 410 17.20 -1.96 11.02
CA PHE A 410 17.04 -2.91 9.92
C PHE A 410 17.56 -2.35 8.60
N MET A 411 17.23 -1.09 8.28
CA MET A 411 17.72 -0.41 7.08
C MET A 411 19.24 -0.28 7.04
N GLN A 412 19.90 -0.09 8.19
CA GLN A 412 21.36 -0.13 8.26
C GLN A 412 21.93 -1.50 7.83
N ARG A 413 21.26 -2.59 8.20
CA ARG A 413 21.65 -3.94 7.78
C ARG A 413 21.42 -4.17 6.28
N VAL A 414 20.31 -3.66 5.75
CA VAL A 414 20.02 -3.67 4.30
C VAL A 414 21.09 -2.90 3.53
N HIS A 415 21.47 -1.71 3.99
CA HIS A 415 22.54 -0.90 3.38
C HIS A 415 23.87 -1.66 3.34
N ASN A 416 24.28 -2.23 4.47
CA ASN A 416 25.51 -3.01 4.55
C ASN A 416 25.51 -4.19 3.56
N ARG A 417 24.35 -4.79 3.26
CA ARG A 417 24.24 -5.87 2.26
C ARG A 417 24.34 -5.36 0.84
N LEU A 418 23.60 -4.29 0.52
CA LEU A 418 23.63 -3.65 -0.80
C LEU A 418 25.04 -3.14 -1.16
N GLN A 419 25.79 -2.60 -0.19
CA GLN A 419 27.18 -2.15 -0.39
C GLN A 419 28.14 -3.29 -0.74
N ASN A 420 27.90 -4.49 -0.21
CA ASN A 420 28.79 -5.64 -0.39
C ASN A 420 28.39 -6.52 -1.59
N ALA A 421 27.37 -6.13 -2.37
CA ALA A 421 26.78 -6.94 -3.45
C ALA A 421 26.43 -8.38 -3.05
N CYS A 422 26.18 -8.60 -1.76
CA CYS A 422 25.78 -9.89 -1.19
C CYS A 422 24.28 -9.85 -0.94
N LEU A 423 23.50 -10.11 -2.00
CA LEU A 423 22.05 -10.35 -1.92
C LEU A 423 21.74 -11.82 -2.16
#